data_AF-A0A7C4G2V6-F1
#
_entry.id   AF-A0A7C4G2V6-F1
#
_cell.length_a   1.000
_cell.length_b   1.000
_cell.length_c   1.000
_cell.angle_alpha   90.00
_cell.angle_beta   90.00
_cell.angle_gamma   90.00
#
_symmetry.space_group_name_H-M   'P 1'
#
loop_
_entity.id
_entity.type
_entity.pdbx_description
1 polymer ?
#
loop_
_entity_poly.entity_id
_entity_poly.type
_entity_poly.pdbx_seq_one_letter_code
_entity_poly.pdbx_strand_id
1 'polypeptide(L)'
;MDGIVKCFENCDSVLHILTRGDLNRIDKQTNNTVVRWSMNRGLELGEKFTDTVRNKLYFQWYTRFFLDAVVKNICNFYKITGVEVLKYYNVARNVWHLFNTETIYTVISKLVNLYNSIVSKSKTVEEYDDEILKVVFIASIQAIVYCRRKFGV
;
A
#
# COMPACT_ATOMS: atom_id res chain seq x y z
N MET A 1 7.88 -16.77 -10.49
CA MET A 1 8.10 -16.38 -9.08
C MET A 1 9.14 -15.26 -8.97
N ASP A 2 10.19 -15.28 -9.80
CA ASP A 2 11.33 -14.34 -9.76
C ASP A 2 10.95 -12.86 -9.79
N GLY A 3 9.91 -12.47 -10.55
CA GLY A 3 9.46 -11.07 -10.62
C GLY A 3 8.91 -10.52 -9.30
N ILE A 4 8.16 -11.33 -8.54
CA ILE A 4 7.62 -10.93 -7.24
C ILE A 4 8.72 -10.91 -6.18
N VAL A 5 9.63 -11.89 -6.21
CA VAL A 5 10.80 -11.92 -5.29
C VAL A 5 11.67 -10.68 -5.47
N LYS A 6 11.94 -10.26 -6.71
CA LYS A 6 12.68 -9.01 -7.00
C LYS A 6 12.01 -7.75 -6.45
N CYS A 7 10.68 -7.75 -6.27
CA CYS A 7 9.97 -6.63 -5.64
C CYS A 7 10.33 -6.45 -4.15
N PHE A 8 10.74 -7.53 -3.48
CA PHE A 8 11.22 -7.47 -2.10
C PHE A 8 12.65 -6.95 -2.00
N GLU A 9 13.47 -7.16 -3.03
CA GLU A 9 14.87 -6.75 -3.05
C GLU A 9 15.03 -5.26 -3.42
N ASN A 10 14.31 -4.81 -4.46
CA ASN A 10 14.37 -3.45 -4.97
C ASN A 10 13.07 -2.68 -4.70
N CYS A 11 12.77 -2.42 -3.42
CA CYS A 11 11.55 -1.69 -3.04
C CYS A 11 11.65 -0.16 -3.25
N ASP A 12 12.87 0.40 -3.24
CA ASP A 12 13.08 1.85 -3.30
C ASP A 12 12.69 2.45 -4.65
N SER A 13 12.60 1.63 -5.71
CA SER A 13 12.13 2.08 -7.02
C SER A 13 10.72 2.67 -7.00
N VAL A 14 9.89 2.29 -6.02
CA VAL A 14 8.54 2.84 -5.84
C VAL A 14 8.55 4.34 -5.54
N LEU A 15 9.65 4.87 -5.00
CA LEU A 15 9.81 6.29 -4.73
C LEU A 15 9.85 7.13 -6.02
N HIS A 16 10.27 6.55 -7.14
CA HIS A 16 10.28 7.26 -8.43
C HIS A 16 8.86 7.55 -8.97
N ILE A 17 7.84 6.87 -8.44
CA ILE A 17 6.43 7.12 -8.77
C ILE A 17 5.91 8.38 -8.03
N LEU A 18 6.59 8.79 -6.96
CA LEU A 18 6.16 9.89 -6.10
C LEU A 18 7.06 11.11 -6.28
N THR A 19 6.44 12.29 -6.29
CA THR A 19 7.18 13.53 -6.22
C THR A 19 7.57 13.85 -4.77
N ARG A 20 8.52 14.77 -4.58
CA ARG A 20 8.83 15.32 -3.25
C ARG A 20 7.60 15.97 -2.60
N GLY A 21 6.73 16.58 -3.41
CA GLY A 21 5.47 17.15 -2.94
C GLY A 21 4.51 16.09 -2.38
N ASP A 22 4.43 14.92 -3.04
CA ASP A 22 3.61 13.80 -2.57
C ASP A 22 4.12 13.26 -1.24
N LEU A 23 5.43 13.04 -1.12
CA LEU A 23 6.06 12.56 0.11
C LEU A 23 5.79 13.50 1.30
N ASN A 24 5.98 14.81 1.10
CA ASN A 24 5.67 15.82 2.12
C ASN A 24 4.19 15.80 2.53
N ARG A 25 3.29 15.62 1.55
CA ARG A 25 1.85 15.53 1.81
C ARG A 25 1.51 14.29 2.61
N ILE A 26 2.08 13.13 2.26
CA ILE A 26 1.91 11.87 2.98
C ILE A 26 2.38 12.03 4.42
N ASP A 27 3.61 12.51 4.65
CA ASP A 27 4.14 12.71 6.02
C ASP A 27 3.25 13.65 6.85
N LYS A 28 2.81 14.78 6.26
CA LYS A 28 1.91 15.73 6.93
C LYS A 28 0.54 15.12 7.24
N GLN A 29 -0.06 14.39 6.31
CA GLN A 29 -1.36 13.74 6.50
C GLN A 29 -1.29 12.63 7.55
N THR A 30 -0.22 11.82 7.53
CA THR A 30 0.03 10.81 8.56
C THR A 30 0.15 11.44 9.93
N ASN A 31 1.01 12.46 10.09
CA ASN A 31 1.19 13.13 11.38
C ASN A 31 -0.13 13.71 11.90
N ASN A 32 -0.85 14.45 11.07
CA ASN A 32 -2.14 15.03 11.46
C ASN A 32 -3.17 13.97 11.89
N THR A 33 -3.21 12.83 11.18
CA THR A 33 -4.15 11.75 11.46
C THR A 33 -3.80 11.02 12.74
N VAL A 34 -2.51 10.71 12.94
CA VAL A 34 -2.04 10.05 14.16
C VAL A 34 -2.21 10.97 15.36
N VAL A 35 -1.83 12.25 15.28
CA VAL A 35 -2.04 13.23 16.36
C VAL A 35 -3.52 13.34 16.74
N ARG A 36 -4.42 13.46 15.75
CA ARG A 36 -5.86 13.50 16.01
C ARG A 36 -6.37 12.23 16.66
N TRP A 37 -5.94 11.06 16.16
CA TRP A 37 -6.31 9.77 16.75
C TRP A 37 -5.81 9.67 18.20
N SER A 38 -4.56 10.07 18.45
CA SER A 38 -3.96 10.09 19.78
C SER A 38 -4.63 11.08 20.73
N MET A 39 -5.08 12.23 20.26
CA MET A 39 -5.85 13.16 21.11
C MET A 39 -7.21 12.57 21.49
N ASN A 40 -7.89 11.92 20.55
CA ASN A 40 -9.23 11.37 20.78
C ASN A 40 -9.22 10.08 21.62
N ARG A 41 -8.22 9.20 21.44
CA ARG A 41 -8.14 7.89 22.11
C ARG A 41 -6.99 7.73 23.09
N GLY A 42 -6.00 8.61 23.06
CA GLY A 42 -4.88 8.58 24.01
C GLY A 42 -5.33 8.85 25.44
N LEU A 43 -6.37 9.66 25.64
CA LEU A 43 -7.00 9.87 26.95
C LEU A 43 -7.66 8.58 27.47
N GLU A 44 -8.27 7.77 26.59
CA GLU A 44 -8.88 6.48 26.95
C GLU A 44 -7.84 5.38 27.19
N LEU A 45 -6.71 5.43 26.48
CA LEU A 45 -5.66 4.41 26.53
C LEU A 45 -4.64 4.64 27.66
N GLY A 46 -4.50 5.88 28.15
CA GLY A 46 -3.59 6.22 29.25
C GLY A 46 -2.19 5.67 29.05
N GLU A 47 -1.66 4.95 30.05
CA GLU A 47 -0.33 4.30 30.02
C GLU A 47 -0.15 3.24 28.91
N LYS A 48 -1.23 2.77 28.28
CA LYS A 48 -1.15 1.81 27.15
C LYS A 48 -0.72 2.47 25.85
N PHE A 49 -0.72 3.81 25.77
CA PHE A 49 -0.23 4.54 24.61
C PHE A 49 1.30 4.65 24.64
N THR A 50 1.96 3.58 24.19
CA THR A 50 3.43 3.50 24.11
C THR A 50 3.96 4.00 22.77
N ASP A 51 5.26 4.31 22.70
CA ASP A 51 5.94 4.62 21.43
C ASP A 51 5.79 3.49 20.39
N THR A 52 5.71 2.24 20.84
CA THR A 52 5.43 1.09 19.99
C THR A 52 4.04 1.16 19.35
N VAL A 53 3.01 1.54 20.12
CA VAL A 53 1.65 1.72 19.59
C VAL A 53 1.61 2.90 18.63
N ARG A 54 2.29 4.00 18.97
CA ARG A 54 2.41 5.17 18.10
C ARG A 54 3.11 4.82 16.79
N ASN A 55 4.24 4.10 16.82
CA ASN A 55 4.96 3.69 15.62
C ASN A 55 4.10 2.79 14.72
N LYS A 56 3.33 1.86 15.29
CA LYS A 56 2.37 1.03 14.53
C LYS A 56 1.28 1.87 13.86
N LEU A 57 0.74 2.86 14.54
CA LEU A 57 -0.26 3.78 13.96
C LEU A 57 0.35 4.60 12.82
N TYR A 58 1.56 5.13 13.01
CA TYR A 58 2.30 5.82 11.96
C TYR A 58 2.51 4.92 10.74
N PHE A 59 3.01 3.70 10.95
CA PHE A 59 3.18 2.71 9.88
C PHE A 59 1.88 2.45 9.12
N GLN A 60 0.76 2.22 9.82
CA GLN A 60 -0.53 1.94 9.19
C GLN A 60 -1.04 3.11 8.33
N TRP A 61 -1.06 4.32 8.90
CA TRP A 61 -1.57 5.50 8.19
C TRP A 61 -0.62 5.94 7.08
N TYR A 62 0.69 5.88 7.31
CA TYR A 62 1.69 6.16 6.28
C TYR A 62 1.54 5.19 5.11
N THR A 63 1.49 3.88 5.36
CA THR A 63 1.35 2.87 4.30
C THR A 63 0.07 3.10 3.49
N ARG A 64 -1.04 3.43 4.16
CA ARG A 64 -2.31 3.74 3.49
C ARG A 64 -2.18 4.95 2.56
N PHE A 65 -1.72 6.09 3.06
CA PHE A 65 -1.60 7.30 2.24
C PHE A 65 -0.53 7.18 1.16
N PHE A 66 0.52 6.40 1.41
CA PHE A 66 1.57 6.11 0.44
C PHE A 66 1.03 5.25 -0.71
N LEU A 67 0.31 4.16 -0.41
CA LEU A 67 -0.36 3.34 -1.43
C LEU A 67 -1.37 4.17 -2.23
N ASP A 68 -2.16 5.01 -1.56
CA ASP A 68 -3.13 5.87 -2.23
C ASP A 68 -2.45 6.80 -3.24
N ALA A 69 -1.32 7.41 -2.86
CA ALA A 69 -0.55 8.30 -3.74
C ALA A 69 0.09 7.53 -4.92
N VAL A 70 0.64 6.34 -4.66
CA VAL A 70 1.25 5.49 -5.70
C VAL A 70 0.20 5.09 -6.74
N VAL A 71 -0.94 4.55 -6.31
CA VAL A 71 -2.02 4.14 -7.22
C VAL A 71 -2.53 5.35 -8.01
N LYS A 72 -2.73 6.48 -7.35
CA LYS A 72 -3.17 7.72 -8.00
C LYS A 72 -2.21 8.16 -9.10
N ASN A 73 -0.91 8.16 -8.83
CA ASN A 73 0.10 8.60 -9.81
C ASN A 73 0.22 7.64 -10.98
N ILE A 74 0.12 6.32 -10.75
CA ILE A 74 0.07 5.32 -11.82
C ILE A 74 -1.18 5.53 -12.68
N CYS A 75 -2.37 5.60 -12.08
CA CYS A 75 -3.62 5.80 -12.82
C CYS A 75 -3.61 7.11 -13.61
N ASN A 76 -3.08 8.20 -13.05
CA ASN A 76 -2.94 9.48 -13.73
C ASN A 76 -1.99 9.37 -14.95
N PHE A 77 -0.86 8.67 -14.82
CA PHE A 77 0.08 8.45 -15.92
C PHE A 77 -0.59 7.73 -17.09
N TYR A 78 -1.41 6.71 -16.79
CA TYR A 78 -2.19 5.97 -17.79
C TYR A 78 -3.53 6.64 -18.16
N LYS A 79 -3.79 7.87 -17.68
CA LYS A 79 -5.02 8.64 -17.95
C LYS A 79 -6.33 7.95 -17.51
N ILE A 80 -6.26 7.06 -16.50
CA ILE A 80 -7.44 6.47 -15.87
C ILE A 80 -8.02 7.47 -14.89
N THR A 81 -9.31 7.77 -15.02
CA THR A 81 -10.01 8.74 -14.18
C THR A 81 -11.38 8.23 -13.75
N GLY A 82 -12.02 8.94 -12.81
CA GLY A 82 -13.36 8.61 -12.34
C GLY A 82 -13.44 7.31 -11.54
N VAL A 83 -14.53 6.56 -11.74
CA VAL A 83 -14.85 5.34 -11.00
C VAL A 83 -13.85 4.22 -11.31
N GLU A 84 -13.25 4.23 -12.50
CA GLU A 84 -12.26 3.23 -12.93
C GLU A 84 -10.99 3.22 -12.07
N VAL A 85 -10.67 4.30 -11.36
CA VAL A 85 -9.52 4.32 -10.44
C VAL A 85 -9.79 3.41 -9.23
N LEU A 86 -11.05 3.25 -8.82
CA LEU A 86 -11.44 2.49 -7.63
C LEU A 86 -11.06 1.01 -7.73
N LYS A 87 -11.11 0.41 -8.93
CA LYS A 87 -10.71 -0.99 -9.12
C LYS A 87 -9.22 -1.19 -8.82
N TYR A 88 -8.37 -0.24 -9.21
CA TYR A 88 -6.93 -0.31 -8.92
C TYR A 88 -6.61 -0.01 -7.45
N TYR A 89 -7.37 0.87 -6.79
CA TYR A 89 -7.27 1.02 -5.32
C TYR A 89 -7.64 -0.28 -4.60
N ASN A 90 -8.65 -1.03 -5.08
CA ASN A 90 -9.03 -2.31 -4.50
C ASN A 90 -7.91 -3.34 -4.63
N VAL A 91 -7.18 -3.36 -5.75
CA VAL A 91 -5.99 -4.22 -5.93
C VAL A 91 -4.94 -3.90 -4.86
N ALA A 92 -4.55 -2.64 -4.71
CA ALA A 92 -3.57 -2.22 -3.71
C ALA A 92 -4.01 -2.56 -2.27
N ARG A 93 -5.30 -2.38 -1.98
CA ARG A 93 -5.90 -2.74 -0.67
C ARG A 93 -5.84 -4.24 -0.40
N ASN A 94 -6.11 -5.08 -1.39
CA ASN A 94 -6.04 -6.54 -1.25
C ASN A 94 -4.59 -7.00 -0.99
N VAL A 95 -3.62 -6.39 -1.69
CA VAL A 95 -2.19 -6.63 -1.41
C VAL A 95 -1.85 -6.22 0.02
N TRP A 96 -2.27 -5.03 0.46
CA TRP A 96 -2.01 -4.56 1.83
C TRP A 96 -2.63 -5.47 2.89
N HIS A 97 -3.86 -5.96 2.66
CA HIS A 97 -4.52 -6.88 3.59
C HIS A 97 -3.72 -8.17 3.78
N LEU A 98 -3.23 -8.79 2.69
CA LEU A 98 -2.39 -9.99 2.77
C LEU A 98 -1.13 -9.77 3.62
N PHE A 99 -0.48 -8.61 3.49
CA PHE A 99 0.70 -8.31 4.30
C PHE A 99 0.38 -8.14 5.79
N ASN A 100 -0.82 -7.67 6.14
CA ASN A 100 -1.20 -7.48 7.54
C ASN A 100 -1.62 -8.77 8.26
N THR A 101 -2.05 -9.80 7.53
CA THR A 101 -2.59 -11.04 8.12
C THR A 101 -1.62 -12.21 8.09
N GLU A 102 -0.54 -12.14 7.31
CA GLU A 102 0.32 -13.29 6.99
C GLU A 102 1.80 -13.04 7.31
N THR A 103 2.55 -14.12 7.56
CA THR A 103 4.02 -14.05 7.67
C THR A 103 4.66 -13.88 6.29
N ILE A 104 5.82 -13.21 6.21
CA ILE A 104 6.47 -12.88 4.92
C ILE A 104 6.66 -14.12 4.01
N TYR A 105 6.94 -15.29 4.57
CA TYR A 105 7.12 -16.53 3.81
C TYR A 105 5.81 -17.06 3.19
N THR A 106 4.66 -16.93 3.86
CA THR A 106 3.36 -17.31 3.29
C THR A 106 2.77 -16.24 2.36
N VAL A 107 3.27 -15.00 2.44
CA VAL A 107 2.80 -13.88 1.60
C VAL A 107 3.10 -14.13 0.12
N ILE A 108 4.27 -14.65 -0.26
CA ILE A 108 4.65 -14.77 -1.68
C ILE A 108 3.71 -15.68 -2.46
N SER A 109 3.41 -16.88 -1.94
CA SER A 109 2.50 -17.82 -2.61
C SER A 109 1.07 -17.27 -2.68
N LYS A 110 0.62 -16.60 -1.61
CA LYS A 110 -0.70 -15.93 -1.57
C LYS A 110 -0.79 -14.75 -2.53
N LEU A 111 0.27 -13.98 -2.74
CA LEU A 111 0.32 -12.91 -3.73
C LEU A 111 0.20 -13.44 -5.16
N VAL A 112 0.90 -14.53 -5.50
CA VAL A 112 0.76 -15.17 -6.81
C VAL A 112 -0.68 -15.62 -7.04
N ASN A 113 -1.29 -16.27 -6.04
CA ASN A 113 -2.68 -16.72 -6.13
C ASN A 113 -3.67 -15.55 -6.23
N LEU A 114 -3.44 -14.47 -5.49
CA LEU A 114 -4.26 -13.26 -5.56
C LEU A 114 -4.19 -12.65 -6.96
N TYR A 115 -2.99 -12.47 -7.52
CA TYR A 115 -2.81 -11.92 -8.87
C TYR A 115 -3.56 -12.77 -9.91
N ASN A 116 -3.34 -14.09 -9.88
CA ASN A 116 -4.01 -15.02 -10.80
C ASN A 116 -5.54 -14.98 -10.65
N SER A 117 -6.05 -14.86 -9.41
CA SER A 117 -7.48 -14.72 -9.15
C SER A 117 -8.07 -13.42 -9.68
N ILE A 118 -7.32 -12.32 -9.66
CA ILE A 118 -7.80 -11.04 -10.20
C ILE A 118 -7.82 -11.11 -11.72
N VAL A 119 -6.77 -11.64 -12.34
CA VAL A 119 -6.68 -11.83 -13.80
C VAL A 119 -7.71 -12.83 -14.33
N SER A 120 -8.08 -13.86 -13.57
CA SER A 120 -9.13 -14.79 -14.00
C SER A 120 -10.54 -14.17 -13.89
N LYS A 121 -10.78 -13.36 -12.85
CA LYS A 121 -12.03 -12.60 -12.69
C LYS A 121 -12.13 -11.44 -13.68
N SER A 122 -11.00 -10.87 -14.09
CA SER A 122 -11.01 -9.75 -15.03
C SER A 122 -11.57 -10.13 -16.40
N LYS A 123 -11.38 -11.39 -16.78
CA LYS A 123 -11.89 -11.97 -18.02
C LYS A 123 -13.40 -12.26 -18.01
N THR A 124 -14.08 -12.09 -16.88
CA THR A 124 -15.47 -12.52 -16.71
C THR A 124 -16.42 -11.45 -16.16
N VAL A 125 -15.95 -10.48 -15.35
CA VAL A 125 -16.85 -9.51 -14.65
C VAL A 125 -16.32 -8.08 -14.57
N GLU A 126 -15.02 -7.88 -14.34
CA GLU A 126 -14.40 -6.54 -14.23
C GLU A 126 -13.27 -6.41 -15.25
N GLU A 127 -13.43 -5.64 -16.32
CA GLU A 127 -12.34 -5.48 -17.29
C GLU A 127 -11.20 -4.64 -16.68
N TYR A 128 -10.10 -5.29 -16.32
CA TYR A 128 -8.84 -4.63 -15.98
C TYR A 128 -7.97 -4.53 -17.23
N ASP A 129 -7.29 -3.41 -17.40
CA ASP A 129 -6.11 -3.38 -18.26
C ASP A 129 -4.98 -4.19 -17.61
N ASP A 130 -4.54 -5.26 -18.26
CA ASP A 130 -3.56 -6.22 -17.75
C ASP A 130 -2.20 -5.57 -17.44
N GLU A 131 -1.77 -4.59 -18.25
CA GLU A 131 -0.50 -3.89 -18.04
C GLU A 131 -0.59 -3.05 -16.77
N ILE A 132 -1.65 -2.26 -16.65
CA ILE A 132 -1.85 -1.35 -15.53
C ILE A 132 -2.06 -2.15 -14.24
N LEU A 133 -2.84 -3.23 -14.28
CA LEU A 133 -3.05 -4.14 -13.15
C LEU A 133 -1.70 -4.66 -12.63
N LYS A 134 -0.83 -5.12 -13.52
CA LYS A 134 0.50 -5.63 -13.17
C LYS A 134 1.37 -4.54 -12.51
N VAL A 135 1.39 -3.34 -13.08
CA VAL A 135 2.15 -2.20 -12.54
C VAL A 135 1.65 -1.82 -11.15
N VAL A 136 0.33 -1.69 -10.97
CA VAL A 136 -0.29 -1.39 -9.66
C VAL A 136 0.02 -2.48 -8.64
N PHE A 137 -0.07 -3.75 -9.03
CA PHE A 137 0.19 -4.89 -8.15
C PHE A 137 1.64 -4.89 -7.64
N ILE A 138 2.60 -4.73 -8.55
CA ILE A 138 4.05 -4.67 -8.24
C ILE A 138 4.36 -3.45 -7.36
N ALA A 139 3.89 -2.27 -7.76
CA ALA A 139 4.13 -1.04 -7.03
C ALA A 139 3.53 -1.09 -5.61
N SER A 140 2.39 -1.76 -5.44
CA SER A 140 1.78 -1.97 -4.12
C SER A 140 2.65 -2.84 -3.21
N ILE A 141 3.23 -3.93 -3.74
CA ILE A 141 4.17 -4.78 -2.99
C ILE A 141 5.39 -3.96 -2.57
N GLN A 142 6.02 -3.25 -3.51
CA GLN A 142 7.20 -2.44 -3.24
C GLN A 142 6.92 -1.32 -2.22
N ALA A 143 5.77 -0.65 -2.33
CA ALA A 143 5.33 0.36 -1.37
C ALA A 143 5.22 -0.19 0.05
N ILE A 144 4.60 -1.35 0.23
CA ILE A 144 4.43 -1.97 1.56
C ILE A 144 5.78 -2.42 2.12
N VAL A 145 6.63 -3.04 1.30
CA VAL A 145 7.99 -3.46 1.72
C VAL A 145 8.84 -2.24 2.10
N TYR A 146 8.80 -1.16 1.31
CA TYR A 146 9.47 0.09 1.64
C TYR A 146 8.97 0.67 2.97
N CYS A 147 7.65 0.74 3.17
CA CYS A 147 7.08 1.26 4.43
C CYS A 147 7.51 0.41 5.63
N ARG A 148 7.51 -0.93 5.50
CA ARG A 148 8.02 -1.83 6.55
C ARG A 148 9.47 -1.54 6.91
N ARG A 149 10.35 -1.40 5.91
CA ARG A 149 11.75 -1.01 6.12
C ARG A 149 11.89 0.35 6.79
N LYS A 150 11.13 1.36 6.34
CA LYS A 150 11.15 2.73 6.89
C LYS A 150 10.81 2.76 8.39
N PHE A 151 9.87 1.94 8.84
CA PHE A 151 9.38 1.96 10.23
C PHE A 151 9.92 0.82 11.11
N GLY A 152 10.73 -0.09 10.55
CA GLY A 152 11.26 -1.25 11.27
C GLY A 152 10.19 -2.26 11.70
N VAL A 153 9.18 -2.50 10.86
CA VAL A 153 7.99 -3.35 11.13
C VAL A 153 7.97 -4.61 10.27
#